data_AF-A0AB39XZ03-F1
#
_entry.id   AF-A0AB39XZ03-F1
#
_cell.length_a   1.000
_cell.length_b   1.000
_cell.length_c   1.000
_cell.angle_alpha   90.00
_cell.angle_beta   90.00
_cell.angle_gamma   90.00
#
_symmetry.space_group_name_H-M   'P 1'
#
loop_
_entity.id
_entity.type
_entity.pdbx_description
1 polymer ?
#
loop_
_entity_poly.entity_id
_entity_poly.type
_entity_poly.pdbx_seq_one_letter_code
_entity_poly.pdbx_strand_id
1 'polypeptide(L)'
;MNTRQRLPLTVAAALIALLGFVLPAPTRAAAQYAQGGAGSFPITFRNNTRGTYTDSQIFVTVLGQVTPGQWSYMKPDGSMAHINHLDATAPGHLVKNGVNYPNMSFTLARVGGTVPSPASIRGGRIYISLGSPLYLPVSPDDQGWGGPDLRNPHDPNSDVYYDWYEYTYVRGQVPFGGNTTQVDQFGFPMTSRLRQTSSGHDTTRGITRTRAEVMQQYAASVGAAFKPLQNGYRIVAPRSSNLFLEGGARQQHLTTAIDQAWAHYTAHPFTLTRLGETFSGRVSGSVLTFSKNGAGPFTLRKPTSPDVMACAGALASGNDTEKQLGAEFCAAFNRGVALDTTAWYTPAAYYGGTAKNDYAGFFHTVGLDGRAYGFPYDDVNDQSSVQILGNTEPPTGLTLGIGW
;
A
#
# COMPACT_ATOMS: atom_id res chain seq x y z
N MET A 1 47.66 -43.17 87.36
CA MET A 1 46.38 -43.52 88.00
C MET A 1 45.26 -42.88 87.21
N ASN A 2 44.30 -43.71 86.78
CA ASN A 2 43.01 -43.34 86.20
C ASN A 2 42.28 -42.28 87.04
N THR A 3 41.56 -41.35 86.40
CA THR A 3 40.07 -41.35 86.39
C THR A 3 39.43 -40.23 85.55
N ARG A 4 38.56 -40.67 84.62
CA ARG A 4 37.17 -40.22 84.31
C ARG A 4 36.87 -38.91 83.54
N GLN A 5 36.55 -39.16 82.26
CA GLN A 5 35.52 -38.61 81.35
C GLN A 5 34.46 -37.59 81.82
N ARG A 6 34.17 -36.60 80.94
CA ARG A 6 32.87 -36.36 80.24
C ARG A 6 33.08 -35.45 78.99
N LEU A 7 32.46 -35.81 77.85
CA LEU A 7 32.44 -35.15 76.51
C LEU A 7 31.32 -34.05 76.40
N PRO A 8 31.05 -33.41 75.24
CA PRO A 8 31.89 -32.58 74.35
C PRO A 8 31.23 -31.20 74.05
N LEU A 9 31.95 -30.24 73.45
CA LEU A 9 31.33 -29.12 72.70
C LEU A 9 32.01 -28.95 71.34
N THR A 10 31.21 -29.11 70.30
CA THR A 10 31.47 -28.82 68.89
C THR A 10 31.55 -27.30 68.66
N VAL A 11 32.58 -26.83 67.96
CA VAL A 11 32.60 -25.48 67.35
C VAL A 11 32.71 -25.64 65.84
N ALA A 12 31.64 -25.22 65.17
CA ALA A 12 31.45 -25.28 63.72
C ALA A 12 32.18 -24.13 63.02
N ALA A 13 32.66 -24.41 61.81
CA ALA A 13 33.31 -23.46 60.91
C ALA A 13 32.34 -22.35 60.46
N ALA A 14 32.80 -21.09 60.50
CA ALA A 14 32.07 -19.94 60.00
C ALA A 14 32.18 -19.86 58.47
N LEU A 15 31.03 -20.00 57.79
CA LEU A 15 30.87 -19.72 56.37
C LEU A 15 30.56 -18.23 56.21
N ILE A 16 31.43 -17.49 55.52
CA ILE A 16 31.19 -16.09 55.13
C ILE A 16 30.28 -16.10 53.89
N ALA A 17 29.01 -15.73 54.07
CA ALA A 17 28.08 -15.51 52.98
C ALA A 17 28.27 -14.09 52.40
N LEU A 18 28.82 -13.99 51.19
CA LEU A 18 28.75 -12.77 50.38
C LEU A 18 27.29 -12.61 49.91
N LEU A 19 26.55 -11.62 50.45
CA LEU A 19 25.31 -11.16 49.85
C LEU A 19 25.63 -10.36 48.58
N GLY A 20 25.59 -11.03 47.43
CA GLY A 20 25.50 -10.35 46.15
C GLY A 20 24.11 -9.74 45.98
N PHE A 21 24.00 -8.42 46.01
CA PHE A 21 22.81 -7.72 45.52
C PHE A 21 22.73 -7.91 44.01
N VAL A 22 21.98 -8.91 43.57
CA VAL A 22 21.52 -9.03 42.19
C VAL A 22 20.39 -8.02 42.02
N LEU A 23 20.69 -6.87 41.42
CA LEU A 23 19.64 -6.00 40.90
C LEU A 23 18.84 -6.82 39.87
N PRO A 24 17.51 -6.92 39.99
CA PRO A 24 16.72 -7.60 38.98
C PRO A 24 16.94 -6.89 37.64
N ALA A 25 17.32 -7.65 36.62
CA ALA A 25 17.28 -7.15 35.25
C ALA A 25 15.88 -6.57 34.99
N PRO A 26 15.75 -5.41 34.33
CA PRO A 26 14.44 -4.87 34.01
C PRO A 26 13.69 -5.93 33.22
N THR A 27 12.65 -6.50 33.82
CA THR A 27 11.70 -7.33 33.11
C THR A 27 11.10 -6.43 32.03
N ARG A 28 11.44 -6.68 30.76
CA ARG A 28 10.66 -6.14 29.65
C ARG A 28 9.24 -6.66 29.88
N ALA A 29 8.35 -5.80 30.37
CA ALA A 29 6.93 -6.07 30.31
C ALA A 29 6.64 -6.41 28.85
N ALA A 30 6.26 -7.66 28.57
CA ALA A 30 5.76 -8.01 27.27
C ALA A 30 4.59 -7.08 27.00
N ALA A 31 4.65 -6.28 25.93
CA ALA A 31 3.52 -5.45 25.54
C ALA A 31 2.30 -6.37 25.43
N GLN A 32 1.33 -6.22 26.33
CA GLN A 32 0.09 -6.96 26.26
C GLN A 32 -0.67 -6.43 25.04
N TYR A 33 -0.92 -7.31 24.07
CA TYR A 33 -1.83 -7.02 22.98
C TYR A 33 -3.19 -6.63 23.56
N ALA A 34 -3.66 -5.43 23.24
CA ALA A 34 -5.04 -5.04 23.51
C ALA A 34 -5.96 -5.93 22.68
N GLN A 35 -6.79 -6.75 23.33
CA GLN A 35 -7.80 -7.54 22.65
C GLN A 35 -8.87 -6.58 22.10
N GLY A 36 -9.05 -6.57 20.78
CA GLY A 36 -10.11 -5.78 20.15
C GLY A 36 -11.50 -6.34 20.47
N GLY A 37 -12.53 -5.50 20.28
CA GLY A 37 -13.92 -5.90 20.46
C GLY A 37 -14.42 -6.88 19.39
N ALA A 38 -15.68 -7.32 19.51
CA ALA A 38 -16.31 -8.20 18.53
C ALA A 38 -16.22 -7.63 17.11
N GLY A 39 -15.74 -8.45 16.17
CA GLY A 39 -15.53 -8.04 14.78
C GLY A 39 -14.15 -7.47 14.46
N SER A 40 -13.31 -7.25 15.47
CA SER A 40 -11.90 -6.95 15.25
C SER A 40 -11.12 -8.20 14.83
N PHE A 41 -9.93 -7.98 14.29
CA PHE A 41 -8.96 -9.01 13.95
C PHE A 41 -7.54 -8.49 14.17
N PRO A 42 -6.55 -9.36 14.41
CA PRO A 42 -5.18 -8.90 14.64
C PRO A 42 -4.55 -8.39 13.34
N ILE A 43 -3.98 -7.18 13.41
CA ILE A 43 -3.03 -6.64 12.43
C ILE A 43 -1.63 -6.80 13.03
N THR A 44 -0.85 -7.71 12.46
CA THR A 44 0.51 -8.02 12.89
C THR A 44 1.52 -7.37 11.96
N PHE A 45 2.44 -6.60 12.52
CA PHE A 45 3.57 -6.02 11.81
C PHE A 45 4.81 -6.88 12.05
N ARG A 46 5.45 -7.35 10.97
CA ARG A 46 6.67 -8.15 11.01
C ARG A 46 7.83 -7.31 10.51
N ASN A 47 8.72 -6.93 11.43
CA ASN A 47 9.97 -6.28 11.09
C ASN A 47 10.91 -7.30 10.40
N ASN A 48 10.93 -7.26 9.07
CA ASN A 48 11.78 -8.08 8.23
C ASN A 48 12.93 -7.23 7.62
N THR A 49 13.28 -6.10 8.24
CA THR A 49 14.36 -5.21 7.77
C THR A 49 15.76 -5.77 8.04
N ARG A 50 15.85 -7.00 8.59
CA ARG A 50 17.07 -7.77 8.84
C ARG A 50 18.11 -7.00 9.66
N GLY A 51 17.63 -6.27 10.68
CA GLY A 51 18.47 -5.49 11.59
C GLY A 51 18.80 -4.07 11.11
N THR A 52 18.37 -3.67 9.91
CA THR A 52 18.55 -2.29 9.43
C THR A 52 17.79 -1.29 10.30
N TYR A 53 16.54 -1.63 10.68
CA TYR A 53 15.74 -0.83 11.59
C TYR A 53 15.26 -1.69 12.76
N THR A 54 15.41 -1.17 13.97
CA THR A 54 14.81 -1.77 15.16
C THR A 54 13.32 -1.44 15.24
N ASP A 55 12.55 -2.19 16.02
CA ASP A 55 11.10 -1.93 16.21
C ASP A 55 10.79 -0.53 16.77
N SER A 56 11.75 0.11 17.45
CA SER A 56 11.62 1.51 17.92
C SER A 56 11.85 2.55 16.82
N GLN A 57 12.34 2.15 15.66
CA GLN A 57 12.59 3.01 14.49
C GLN A 57 11.59 2.76 13.36
N ILE A 58 10.57 1.93 13.60
CA ILE A 58 9.50 1.66 12.63
C ILE A 58 8.22 2.26 13.18
N PHE A 59 7.69 3.24 12.46
CA PHE A 59 6.51 4.00 12.83
C PHE A 59 5.31 3.57 11.98
N VAL A 60 4.17 3.40 12.63
CA VAL A 60 2.89 3.05 12.02
C VAL A 60 1.92 4.22 12.21
N THR A 61 1.20 4.58 11.16
CA THR A 61 0.07 5.52 11.20
C THR A 61 -1.09 4.90 10.44
N VAL A 62 -2.20 4.63 11.13
CA VAL A 62 -3.42 4.11 10.50
C VAL A 62 -4.44 5.23 10.44
N LEU A 63 -4.92 5.55 9.25
CA LEU A 63 -5.92 6.58 8.98
C LEU A 63 -7.09 5.97 8.21
N GLY A 64 -8.31 6.42 8.48
CA GLY A 64 -9.49 5.98 7.74
C GLY A 64 -10.78 6.50 8.37
N GLN A 65 -11.91 6.18 7.75
CA GLN A 65 -13.22 6.56 8.27
C GLN A 65 -13.87 5.38 8.98
N VAL A 66 -13.94 5.44 10.31
CA VAL A 66 -14.71 4.46 11.11
C VAL A 66 -16.18 4.85 11.22
N THR A 67 -16.45 6.15 11.11
CA THR A 67 -17.77 6.76 10.91
C THR A 67 -17.77 7.42 9.54
N PRO A 68 -18.75 7.15 8.64
CA PRO A 68 -18.78 7.74 7.31
C PRO A 68 -18.70 9.28 7.36
N GLY A 69 -17.77 9.85 6.58
CA GLY A 69 -17.54 11.29 6.53
C GLY A 69 -16.64 11.85 7.64
N GLN A 70 -16.22 11.05 8.62
CA GLN A 70 -15.32 11.49 9.69
C GLN A 70 -14.00 10.73 9.65
N TRP A 71 -12.89 11.47 9.54
CA TRP A 71 -11.56 10.88 9.54
C TRP A 71 -11.08 10.60 10.96
N SER A 72 -10.40 9.46 11.12
CA SER A 72 -9.85 9.04 12.40
C SER A 72 -8.46 8.44 12.21
N TYR A 73 -7.64 8.52 13.24
CA TYR A 73 -6.37 7.80 13.34
C TYR A 73 -6.40 6.77 14.47
N MET A 74 -5.58 5.73 14.34
CA MET A 74 -5.46 4.67 15.34
C MET A 74 -4.45 5.05 16.43
N LYS A 75 -4.84 4.85 17.68
CA LYS A 75 -3.97 4.94 18.86
C LYS A 75 -3.24 3.60 19.10
N PRO A 76 -2.17 3.58 19.91
CA PRO A 76 -1.40 2.35 20.18
C PRO A 76 -2.22 1.18 20.75
N ASP A 77 -3.36 1.45 21.38
CA ASP A 77 -4.27 0.43 21.92
C ASP A 77 -5.26 -0.13 20.88
N GLY A 78 -5.20 0.36 19.64
CA GLY A 78 -6.11 0.00 18.54
C GLY A 78 -7.44 0.77 18.53
N SER A 79 -7.67 1.66 19.49
CA SER A 79 -8.83 2.56 19.45
C SER A 79 -8.65 3.63 18.36
N MET A 80 -9.77 4.10 17.80
CA MET A 80 -9.78 5.13 16.76
C MET A 80 -10.19 6.45 17.36
N ALA A 81 -9.44 7.51 17.09
CA ALA A 81 -9.74 8.87 17.50
C ALA A 81 -9.95 9.77 16.29
N HIS A 82 -10.92 10.67 16.36
CA HIS A 82 -11.13 11.68 15.34
C HIS A 82 -9.85 12.51 15.14
N ILE A 83 -9.52 12.87 13.89
CA ILE A 83 -8.39 13.78 13.63
C ILE A 83 -8.66 15.17 14.23
N ASN A 84 -7.63 15.88 14.66
CA ASN A 84 -7.79 17.19 15.29
C ASN A 84 -6.63 18.08 14.91
N HIS A 85 -6.89 19.21 14.25
CA HIS A 85 -5.86 20.17 13.86
C HIS A 85 -5.13 20.77 15.06
N LEU A 86 -5.76 20.81 16.24
CA LEU A 86 -5.13 21.27 17.49
C LEU A 86 -4.02 20.31 17.96
N ASP A 87 -4.03 19.04 17.52
CA ASP A 87 -2.97 18.08 17.84
C ASP A 87 -1.62 18.51 17.24
N ALA A 88 -1.61 19.41 16.25
CA ALA A 88 -0.38 20.01 15.73
C ALA A 88 0.33 20.93 16.75
N THR A 89 -0.34 21.32 17.84
CA THR A 89 0.27 22.14 18.91
C THR A 89 0.21 21.47 20.28
N ALA A 90 -0.39 20.29 20.38
CA ALA A 90 -0.48 19.51 21.60
C ALA A 90 0.90 19.00 22.05
N PRO A 91 1.08 18.66 23.34
CA PRO A 91 2.29 18.01 23.81
C PRO A 91 2.60 16.73 23.02
N GLY A 92 3.83 16.62 22.50
CA GLY A 92 4.26 15.46 21.71
C GLY A 92 4.00 15.55 20.20
N HIS A 93 3.54 16.70 19.70
CA HIS A 93 3.49 17.00 18.27
C HIS A 93 4.88 16.88 17.61
N LEU A 94 4.90 16.70 16.29
CA LEU A 94 6.11 16.62 15.49
C LEU A 94 6.46 17.99 14.92
N VAL A 95 7.75 18.26 14.70
CA VAL A 95 8.21 19.50 14.05
C VAL A 95 9.15 19.15 12.91
N LYS A 96 8.92 19.72 11.72
CA LYS A 96 9.87 19.67 10.60
C LYS A 96 9.90 21.00 9.88
N ASN A 97 11.11 21.50 9.61
CA ASN A 97 11.35 22.77 8.92
C ASN A 97 10.58 23.96 9.54
N GLY A 98 10.44 23.97 10.87
CA GLY A 98 9.70 25.01 11.60
C GLY A 98 8.17 24.91 11.51
N VAL A 99 7.62 23.84 10.93
CA VAL A 99 6.19 23.56 10.86
C VAL A 99 5.83 22.43 11.83
N ASN A 100 4.74 22.60 12.57
CA ASN A 100 4.25 21.58 13.48
C ASN A 100 3.23 20.66 12.81
N TYR A 101 3.21 19.40 13.22
CA TYR A 101 2.31 18.36 12.72
C TYR A 101 1.77 17.51 13.88
N PRO A 102 0.51 17.05 13.82
CA PRO A 102 -0.01 16.07 14.75
C PRO A 102 0.86 14.81 14.77
N ASN A 103 1.12 14.27 15.96
CA ASN A 103 1.77 12.97 16.08
C ASN A 103 0.72 11.85 16.14
N MET A 104 0.28 11.38 14.98
CA MET A 104 -0.70 10.30 14.84
C MET A 104 -0.05 8.91 14.74
N SER A 105 1.25 8.81 15.07
CA SER A 105 2.04 7.60 14.87
C SER A 105 2.38 6.88 16.17
N PHE A 106 2.65 5.58 16.07
CA PHE A 106 3.24 4.80 17.15
C PHE A 106 4.31 3.85 16.59
N THR A 107 5.26 3.45 17.43
CA THR A 107 6.32 2.52 17.02
C THR A 107 5.91 1.06 17.20
N LEU A 108 6.51 0.14 16.44
CA LEU A 108 6.27 -1.30 16.65
C LEU A 108 6.66 -1.73 18.07
N ALA A 109 7.74 -1.17 18.60
CA ALA A 109 8.19 -1.43 19.97
C ALA A 109 7.12 -1.04 21.01
N ARG A 110 6.33 0.01 20.74
CA ARG A 110 5.27 0.47 21.65
C ARG A 110 4.11 -0.53 21.77
N VAL A 111 3.79 -1.24 20.69
CA VAL A 111 2.63 -2.13 20.61
C VAL A 111 3.00 -3.62 20.60
N GLY A 112 4.28 -3.97 20.70
CA GLY A 112 4.74 -5.36 20.59
C GLY A 112 4.49 -5.97 19.20
N GLY A 113 4.39 -5.14 18.17
CA GLY A 113 4.19 -5.56 16.78
C GLY A 113 2.78 -6.02 16.41
N THR A 114 1.77 -5.95 17.28
CA THR A 114 0.38 -6.31 16.92
C THR A 114 -0.63 -5.35 17.52
N VAL A 115 -1.63 -4.95 16.73
CA VAL A 115 -2.79 -4.13 17.17
C VAL A 115 -4.10 -4.76 16.69
N PRO A 116 -5.22 -4.57 17.39
CA PRO A 116 -6.52 -4.97 16.87
C PRO A 116 -6.97 -4.00 15.77
N SER A 117 -7.54 -4.52 14.68
CA SER A 117 -8.24 -3.72 13.69
C SER A 117 -9.53 -3.13 14.30
N PRO A 118 -9.98 -1.93 13.89
CA PRO A 118 -11.37 -1.55 14.10
C PRO A 118 -12.31 -2.51 13.37
N ALA A 119 -13.54 -2.66 13.88
CA ALA A 119 -14.59 -3.47 13.24
C ALA A 119 -15.23 -2.76 12.02
N SER A 120 -14.92 -1.48 11.80
CA SER A 120 -15.38 -0.66 10.68
C SER A 120 -14.28 0.32 10.30
N ILE A 121 -13.86 0.30 9.05
CA ILE A 121 -12.99 1.30 8.44
C ILE A 121 -13.21 1.35 6.93
N ARG A 122 -13.35 2.56 6.39
CA ARG A 122 -13.50 2.85 4.96
C ARG A 122 -12.36 3.73 4.51
N GLY A 123 -11.81 3.45 3.32
CA GLY A 123 -10.69 4.21 2.77
C GLY A 123 -9.46 4.21 3.70
N GLY A 124 -9.22 3.08 4.36
CA GLY A 124 -8.16 2.92 5.34
C GLY A 124 -6.78 2.88 4.69
N ARG A 125 -5.81 3.55 5.29
CA ARG A 125 -4.38 3.46 4.97
C ARG A 125 -3.59 3.15 6.22
N ILE A 126 -2.69 2.17 6.11
CA ILE A 126 -1.68 1.85 7.12
C ILE A 126 -0.34 2.31 6.54
N TYR A 127 0.08 3.51 6.90
CA TYR A 127 1.41 4.02 6.59
C TYR A 127 2.44 3.37 7.50
N ILE A 128 3.57 2.97 6.92
CA ILE A 128 4.74 2.48 7.62
C ILE A 128 5.91 3.34 7.20
N SER A 129 6.65 3.87 8.17
CA SER A 129 7.85 4.70 7.91
C SER A 129 9.03 4.24 8.76
N LEU A 130 10.24 4.39 8.20
CA LEU A 130 11.48 3.85 8.76
C LEU A 130 12.43 4.99 9.12
N GLY A 131 12.94 4.98 10.35
CA GLY A 131 13.86 5.98 10.89
C GLY A 131 13.22 7.29 11.36
N SER A 132 12.10 7.69 10.75
CA SER A 132 11.31 8.88 11.09
C SER A 132 9.82 8.57 10.97
N PRO A 133 8.93 9.16 11.80
CA PRO A 133 7.51 9.19 11.50
C PRO A 133 7.23 10.04 10.25
N LEU A 134 6.01 9.95 9.73
CA LEU A 134 5.48 10.86 8.72
C LEU A 134 4.95 12.15 9.34
N TYR A 135 5.03 13.23 8.57
CA TYR A 135 4.55 14.57 8.88
C TYR A 135 3.29 14.83 8.06
N LEU A 136 2.13 14.58 8.67
CA LEU A 136 0.82 14.64 8.01
C LEU A 136 -0.01 15.77 8.64
N PRO A 137 -0.27 16.89 7.94
CA PRO A 137 -1.10 17.96 8.48
C PRO A 137 -2.57 17.53 8.54
N VAL A 138 -3.34 18.14 9.45
CA VAL A 138 -4.80 18.03 9.53
C VAL A 138 -5.41 19.37 9.13
N SER A 139 -6.48 19.34 8.35
CA SER A 139 -7.15 20.56 7.88
C SER A 139 -7.78 21.33 9.06
N PRO A 140 -7.84 22.67 9.02
CA PRO A 140 -8.36 23.46 10.14
C PRO A 140 -9.82 23.18 10.57
N ASP A 141 -10.59 22.50 9.72
CA ASP A 141 -11.98 22.09 9.97
C ASP A 141 -12.12 20.62 10.42
N ASP A 142 -11.00 19.94 10.64
CA ASP A 142 -10.90 18.52 10.99
C ASP A 142 -11.58 17.56 9.99
N GLN A 143 -11.87 18.04 8.77
CA GLN A 143 -12.53 17.24 7.72
C GLN A 143 -11.55 16.47 6.83
N GLY A 144 -10.25 16.68 6.98
CA GLY A 144 -9.25 16.05 6.15
C GLY A 144 -7.83 16.13 6.70
N TRP A 145 -6.93 15.44 6.01
CA TRP A 145 -5.51 15.40 6.32
C TRP A 145 -4.71 15.43 5.01
N GLY A 146 -3.47 15.92 5.07
CA GLY A 146 -2.55 15.96 3.94
C GLY A 146 -1.64 14.74 3.92
N GLY A 147 -1.77 13.90 2.89
CA GLY A 147 -0.78 12.87 2.61
C GLY A 147 0.50 13.44 1.97
N PRO A 148 1.59 12.66 1.89
CA PRO A 148 2.79 13.08 1.17
C PRO A 148 2.50 13.42 -0.29
N ASP A 149 2.93 14.60 -0.76
CA ASP A 149 2.84 15.03 -2.16
C ASP A 149 4.19 14.88 -2.85
N LEU A 150 4.33 13.82 -3.64
CA LEU A 150 5.54 13.48 -4.38
C LEU A 150 5.95 14.53 -5.44
N ARG A 151 5.04 15.44 -5.80
CA ARG A 151 5.29 16.50 -6.78
C ARG A 151 5.67 17.83 -6.14
N ASN A 152 5.49 17.96 -4.83
CA ASN A 152 5.92 19.13 -4.08
C ASN A 152 7.37 18.96 -3.62
N PRO A 153 8.34 19.73 -4.17
CA PRO A 153 9.74 19.62 -3.75
C PRO A 153 9.98 20.03 -2.29
N HIS A 154 9.01 20.70 -1.66
CA HIS A 154 9.04 21.11 -0.26
C HIS A 154 8.19 20.21 0.65
N ASP A 155 7.71 19.05 0.16
CA ASP A 155 7.01 18.10 1.02
C ASP A 155 7.93 17.65 2.18
N PRO A 156 7.46 17.69 3.45
CA PRO A 156 8.27 17.38 4.62
C PRO A 156 8.68 15.89 4.69
N ASN A 157 8.06 15.03 3.87
CA ASN A 157 8.31 13.59 3.80
C ASN A 157 9.18 13.19 2.60
N SER A 158 9.68 14.17 1.82
CA SER A 158 10.52 13.92 0.65
C SER A 158 11.78 13.11 0.96
N ASP A 159 12.29 13.18 2.19
CA ASP A 159 13.46 12.48 2.73
C ASP A 159 13.12 11.35 3.72
N VAL A 160 11.85 10.91 3.77
CA VAL A 160 11.41 9.80 4.62
C VAL A 160 11.25 8.52 3.80
N TYR A 161 11.76 7.40 4.32
CA TYR A 161 11.43 6.07 3.80
C TYR A 161 10.05 5.67 4.31
N TYR A 162 9.06 5.63 3.42
CA TYR A 162 7.72 5.21 3.77
C TYR A 162 7.07 4.42 2.62
N ASP A 163 6.07 3.63 2.99
CA ASP A 163 5.14 2.99 2.07
C ASP A 163 3.80 2.76 2.80
N TRP A 164 2.76 2.27 2.12
CA TRP A 164 1.47 2.02 2.76
C TRP A 164 0.72 0.80 2.24
N TYR A 165 -0.16 0.30 3.11
CA TYR A 165 -1.17 -0.71 2.78
C TYR A 165 -2.55 -0.07 2.81
N GLU A 166 -3.38 -0.35 1.81
CA GLU A 166 -4.75 0.17 1.71
C GLU A 166 -5.75 -0.91 2.09
N TYR A 167 -6.83 -0.55 2.78
CA TYR A 167 -7.91 -1.48 3.05
C TYR A 167 -9.25 -0.84 3.38
N THR A 168 -10.31 -1.64 3.25
CA THR A 168 -11.66 -1.34 3.73
C THR A 168 -12.26 -2.62 4.32
N TYR A 169 -12.95 -2.49 5.44
CA TYR A 169 -13.67 -3.57 6.10
C TYR A 169 -14.78 -2.97 6.96
N VAL A 170 -16.00 -3.46 6.80
CA VAL A 170 -17.12 -3.10 7.69
C VAL A 170 -17.84 -4.38 8.07
N ARG A 171 -17.70 -4.79 9.33
CA ARG A 171 -18.27 -6.04 9.84
C ARG A 171 -19.76 -6.16 9.47
N GLY A 172 -20.11 -7.26 8.82
CA GLY A 172 -21.49 -7.56 8.42
C GLY A 172 -22.02 -6.74 7.23
N GLN A 173 -21.23 -5.81 6.66
CA GLN A 173 -21.67 -4.96 5.54
C GLN A 173 -20.74 -5.01 4.33
N VAL A 174 -19.44 -4.84 4.54
CA VAL A 174 -18.43 -4.75 3.48
C VAL A 174 -17.34 -5.79 3.78
N PRO A 175 -17.16 -6.81 2.92
CA PRO A 175 -16.05 -7.75 3.04
C PRO A 175 -14.71 -7.02 3.08
N PHE A 176 -13.71 -7.64 3.69
CA PHE A 176 -12.36 -7.07 3.67
C PHE A 176 -11.86 -7.00 2.21
N GLY A 177 -11.41 -5.82 1.81
CA GLY A 177 -10.60 -5.62 0.61
C GLY A 177 -9.34 -4.85 0.99
N GLY A 178 -8.17 -5.29 0.54
CA GLY A 178 -6.93 -4.54 0.78
C GLY A 178 -5.75 -4.97 -0.07
N ASN A 179 -4.73 -4.12 -0.13
CA ASN A 179 -3.62 -4.25 -1.07
C ASN A 179 -2.36 -3.53 -0.58
N THR A 180 -1.19 -4.11 -0.90
CA THR A 180 0.02 -3.29 -1.12
C THR A 180 -0.17 -2.47 -2.39
N THR A 181 0.55 -1.36 -2.57
CA THR A 181 0.39 -0.54 -3.77
C THR A 181 1.69 0.04 -4.27
N GLN A 182 1.82 0.13 -5.60
CA GLN A 182 2.87 0.86 -6.31
C GLN A 182 2.28 1.92 -7.22
N VAL A 183 0.99 2.26 -7.04
CA VAL A 183 0.26 3.19 -7.90
C VAL A 183 0.89 4.58 -7.88
N ASP A 184 1.48 4.99 -6.76
CA ASP A 184 2.12 6.29 -6.59
C ASP A 184 3.65 6.19 -6.44
N GLN A 185 4.13 5.17 -5.71
CA GLN A 185 5.55 4.93 -5.51
C GLN A 185 5.84 3.52 -5.00
N PHE A 186 7.11 3.14 -5.05
CA PHE A 186 7.71 2.09 -4.23
C PHE A 186 8.73 2.71 -3.27
N GLY A 187 8.53 2.54 -1.97
CA GLY A 187 9.45 2.98 -0.93
C GLY A 187 10.38 1.86 -0.50
N PHE A 188 9.80 0.75 -0.04
CA PHE A 188 10.50 -0.46 0.36
C PHE A 188 9.59 -1.71 0.20
N PRO A 189 10.17 -2.92 0.15
CA PRO A 189 9.40 -4.15 -0.01
C PRO A 189 8.40 -4.35 1.14
N MET A 190 7.13 -4.55 0.80
CA MET A 190 6.09 -4.94 1.76
C MET A 190 5.40 -6.22 1.31
N THR A 191 5.02 -7.06 2.27
CA THR A 191 4.11 -8.20 2.05
C THR A 191 2.84 -8.07 2.88
N SER A 192 1.75 -8.65 2.40
CA SER A 192 0.47 -8.74 3.11
C SER A 192 -0.05 -10.18 3.06
N ARG A 193 -0.05 -10.85 4.21
CA ARG A 193 -0.70 -12.15 4.38
C ARG A 193 -2.06 -11.94 5.01
N LEU A 194 -3.13 -12.24 4.28
CA LEU A 194 -4.51 -12.15 4.74
C LEU A 194 -5.05 -13.55 5.00
N ARG A 195 -5.71 -13.74 6.15
CA ARG A 195 -6.35 -15.00 6.52
C ARG A 195 -7.79 -14.80 6.94
N GLN A 196 -8.67 -15.73 6.56
CA GLN A 196 -10.05 -15.80 7.03
C GLN A 196 -10.51 -17.25 7.09
N THR A 197 -10.73 -17.77 8.31
CA THR A 197 -11.12 -19.18 8.51
C THR A 197 -12.48 -19.52 7.90
N SER A 198 -13.44 -18.59 7.90
CA SER A 198 -14.80 -18.85 7.38
C SER A 198 -14.84 -19.15 5.88
N SER A 199 -13.90 -18.62 5.10
CA SER A 199 -13.77 -18.87 3.66
C SER A 199 -12.61 -19.80 3.29
N GLY A 200 -11.75 -20.14 4.27
CA GLY A 200 -10.49 -20.84 4.01
C GLY A 200 -9.42 -19.97 3.34
N HIS A 201 -9.63 -18.65 3.22
CA HIS A 201 -8.66 -17.74 2.61
C HIS A 201 -7.36 -17.69 3.43
N ASP A 202 -6.24 -17.94 2.77
CA ASP A 202 -4.88 -17.70 3.29
C ASP A 202 -3.98 -17.40 2.10
N THR A 203 -3.67 -16.13 1.88
CA THR A 203 -2.89 -15.70 0.71
C THR A 203 -1.91 -14.62 1.12
N THR A 204 -0.72 -14.66 0.51
CA THR A 204 0.30 -13.63 0.67
C THR A 204 0.51 -12.91 -0.66
N ARG A 205 0.46 -11.58 -0.64
CA ARG A 205 0.80 -10.69 -1.77
C ARG A 205 1.93 -9.74 -1.40
N GLY A 206 2.55 -9.10 -2.39
CA GLY A 206 3.60 -8.09 -2.21
C GLY A 206 4.97 -8.53 -2.73
N ILE A 207 6.04 -7.98 -2.17
CA ILE A 207 7.42 -8.15 -2.65
C ILE A 207 8.31 -8.68 -1.53
N THR A 208 9.06 -9.76 -1.78
CA THR A 208 9.94 -10.41 -0.80
C THR A 208 11.43 -10.14 -1.01
N ARG A 209 11.80 -9.57 -2.17
CA ARG A 209 13.17 -9.14 -2.48
C ARG A 209 13.59 -8.02 -1.54
N THR A 210 14.89 -7.87 -1.32
CA THR A 210 15.44 -6.72 -0.60
C THR A 210 15.21 -5.43 -1.39
N ARG A 211 15.19 -4.28 -0.72
CA ARG A 211 15.10 -2.97 -1.37
C ARG A 211 16.26 -2.76 -2.32
N ALA A 212 17.48 -3.13 -1.91
CA ALA A 212 18.66 -3.03 -2.76
C ALA A 212 18.49 -3.80 -4.08
N GLU A 213 17.99 -5.04 -4.04
CA GLU A 213 17.71 -5.84 -5.23
C GLU A 213 16.65 -5.19 -6.12
N VAL A 214 15.55 -4.69 -5.53
CA VAL A 214 14.48 -4.02 -6.31
C VAL A 214 15.02 -2.76 -7.00
N MET A 215 15.74 -1.91 -6.27
CA MET A 215 16.30 -0.66 -6.81
C MET A 215 17.34 -0.92 -7.90
N GLN A 216 18.20 -1.94 -7.73
CA GLN A 216 19.20 -2.31 -8.73
C GLN A 216 18.53 -2.87 -9.99
N GLN A 217 17.55 -3.75 -9.83
CA GLN A 217 16.90 -4.39 -10.97
C GLN A 217 16.02 -3.41 -11.74
N TYR A 218 15.32 -2.49 -11.07
CA TYR A 218 14.58 -1.43 -11.74
C TYR A 218 15.50 -0.61 -12.67
N ALA A 219 16.62 -0.12 -12.14
CA ALA A 219 17.58 0.67 -12.91
C ALA A 219 18.16 -0.08 -14.13
N ALA A 220 18.26 -1.42 -14.03
CA ALA A 220 18.76 -2.28 -15.09
C ALA A 220 17.69 -2.64 -16.13
N SER A 221 16.42 -2.78 -15.75
CA SER A 221 15.38 -3.35 -16.61
C SER A 221 14.55 -2.31 -17.38
N VAL A 222 14.30 -1.13 -16.81
CA VAL A 222 13.37 -0.18 -17.42
C VAL A 222 14.00 0.66 -18.53
N GLY A 223 13.19 1.04 -19.51
CA GLY A 223 13.58 1.93 -20.59
C GLY A 223 14.02 3.31 -20.11
N ALA A 224 14.78 4.02 -20.95
CA ALA A 224 15.40 5.30 -20.61
C ALA A 224 14.41 6.38 -20.10
N ALA A 225 13.14 6.31 -20.52
CA ALA A 225 12.10 7.24 -20.06
C ALA A 225 11.75 7.07 -18.57
N PHE A 226 11.89 5.87 -18.02
CA PHE A 226 11.48 5.52 -16.66
C PHE A 226 12.64 5.57 -15.66
N LYS A 227 13.90 5.48 -16.11
CA LYS A 227 15.08 5.54 -15.22
C LYS A 227 15.09 6.75 -14.25
N PRO A 228 14.72 7.97 -14.66
CA PRO A 228 14.71 9.13 -13.75
C PRO A 228 13.66 9.09 -12.64
N LEU A 229 12.75 8.11 -12.65
CA LEU A 229 11.73 7.95 -11.61
C LEU A 229 12.31 7.43 -10.29
N GLN A 230 13.50 6.83 -10.30
CA GLN A 230 14.18 6.35 -9.11
C GLN A 230 15.03 7.44 -8.47
N ASN A 231 14.90 7.60 -7.16
CA ASN A 231 15.79 8.42 -6.33
C ASN A 231 16.26 7.64 -5.08
N GLY A 232 16.96 8.29 -4.15
CA GLY A 232 17.51 7.64 -2.96
C GLY A 232 16.45 7.06 -2.00
N TYR A 233 15.24 7.63 -2.00
CA TYR A 233 14.16 7.28 -1.07
C TYR A 233 13.12 6.34 -1.69
N ARG A 234 12.85 6.46 -2.99
CA ARG A 234 11.74 5.76 -3.65
C ARG A 234 11.91 5.66 -5.16
N ILE A 235 11.08 4.83 -5.78
CA ILE A 235 10.79 4.85 -7.21
C ILE A 235 9.40 5.46 -7.37
N VAL A 236 9.27 6.60 -8.04
CA VAL A 236 8.00 7.32 -8.22
C VAL A 236 7.24 6.75 -9.41
N ALA A 237 5.94 6.52 -9.29
CA ALA A 237 5.12 6.05 -10.40
C ALA A 237 4.95 7.14 -11.49
N PRO A 238 4.76 6.77 -12.77
CA PRO A 238 4.50 7.75 -13.83
C PRO A 238 3.36 8.72 -13.53
N ARG A 239 2.25 8.26 -12.94
CA ARG A 239 1.12 9.14 -12.56
C ARG A 239 1.44 10.19 -11.51
N SER A 240 2.48 9.96 -10.71
CA SER A 240 2.87 10.83 -9.59
C SER A 240 4.14 11.61 -9.90
N SER A 241 4.64 11.53 -11.14
CA SER A 241 5.82 12.24 -11.61
C SER A 241 5.45 13.29 -12.64
N ASN A 242 5.90 14.53 -12.41
CA ASN A 242 5.77 15.63 -13.38
C ASN A 242 6.41 15.30 -14.74
N LEU A 243 7.25 14.26 -14.83
CA LEU A 243 7.86 13.81 -16.07
C LEU A 243 6.83 13.32 -17.10
N PHE A 244 5.80 12.59 -16.67
CA PHE A 244 4.82 11.92 -17.55
C PHE A 244 3.46 12.63 -17.60
N LEU A 245 3.23 13.60 -16.72
CA LEU A 245 2.03 14.43 -16.71
C LEU A 245 2.12 15.58 -17.72
N GLU A 246 1.05 16.36 -17.85
CA GLU A 246 0.98 17.54 -18.70
C GLU A 246 2.17 18.49 -18.46
N GLY A 247 2.77 18.99 -19.54
CA GLY A 247 3.98 19.83 -19.48
C GLY A 247 5.29 19.05 -19.25
N GLY A 248 5.21 17.77 -18.88
CA GLY A 248 6.37 16.91 -18.65
C GLY A 248 7.14 16.53 -19.91
N ALA A 249 8.44 16.25 -19.76
CA ALA A 249 9.31 15.85 -20.87
C ALA A 249 9.03 14.44 -21.44
N ARG A 250 8.12 13.67 -20.83
CA ARG A 250 7.61 12.37 -21.31
C ARG A 250 6.09 12.36 -21.46
N GLN A 251 5.44 13.52 -21.48
CA GLN A 251 3.98 13.63 -21.64
C GLN A 251 3.44 13.04 -22.96
N GLN A 252 4.31 12.72 -23.93
CA GLN A 252 3.93 12.11 -25.22
C GLN A 252 4.30 10.61 -25.32
N HIS A 253 4.70 9.97 -24.22
CA HIS A 253 5.28 8.61 -24.23
C HIS A 253 4.38 7.55 -24.88
N LEU A 254 3.07 7.62 -24.67
CA LEU A 254 2.10 6.67 -25.22
C LEU A 254 1.30 7.21 -26.41
N THR A 255 1.56 8.44 -26.86
CA THR A 255 0.74 9.11 -27.90
C THR A 255 0.66 8.28 -29.18
N THR A 256 1.79 7.78 -29.68
CA THR A 256 1.80 6.93 -30.88
C THR A 256 0.96 5.67 -30.73
N ALA A 257 1.02 4.98 -29.58
CA ALA A 257 0.23 3.78 -29.34
C ALA A 257 -1.28 4.10 -29.26
N ILE A 258 -1.63 5.23 -28.64
CA ILE A 258 -3.02 5.71 -28.57
C ILE A 258 -3.54 6.06 -29.96
N ASP A 259 -2.74 6.78 -30.76
CA ASP A 259 -3.07 7.13 -32.14
C ASP A 259 -3.32 5.90 -33.00
N GLN A 260 -2.45 4.89 -32.88
CA GLN A 260 -2.57 3.61 -33.59
C GLN A 260 -3.85 2.86 -33.19
N ALA A 261 -4.14 2.74 -31.90
CA ALA A 261 -5.36 2.08 -31.44
C ALA A 261 -6.63 2.80 -31.91
N TRP A 262 -6.67 4.13 -31.83
CA TRP A 262 -7.83 4.91 -32.30
C TRP A 262 -8.02 4.79 -33.81
N ALA A 263 -6.94 4.87 -34.60
CA ALA A 263 -7.01 4.67 -36.05
C ALA A 263 -7.45 3.24 -36.40
N HIS A 264 -6.96 2.23 -35.68
CA HIS A 264 -7.36 0.85 -35.86
C HIS A 264 -8.87 0.65 -35.64
N TYR A 265 -9.42 1.20 -34.55
CA TYR A 265 -10.86 1.10 -34.24
C TYR A 265 -11.74 2.07 -35.04
N THR A 266 -11.16 2.96 -35.85
CA THR A 266 -11.89 3.65 -36.93
C THR A 266 -12.06 2.70 -38.11
N ALA A 267 -10.98 2.06 -38.54
CA ALA A 267 -10.99 1.15 -39.69
C ALA A 267 -11.75 -0.16 -39.40
N HIS A 268 -11.69 -0.67 -38.17
CA HIS A 268 -12.26 -1.95 -37.76
C HIS A 268 -13.24 -1.75 -36.59
N PRO A 269 -14.32 -2.55 -36.50
CA PRO A 269 -15.18 -2.54 -35.32
C PRO A 269 -14.39 -2.88 -34.05
N PHE A 270 -14.55 -2.08 -32.99
CA PHE A 270 -14.09 -2.41 -31.66
C PHE A 270 -15.01 -3.48 -31.05
N THR A 271 -14.45 -4.57 -30.55
CA THR A 271 -15.17 -5.57 -29.75
C THR A 271 -14.30 -6.08 -28.62
N LEU A 272 -14.81 -6.01 -27.39
CA LEU A 272 -14.21 -6.61 -26.19
C LEU A 272 -15.27 -7.47 -25.49
N THR A 273 -15.00 -8.77 -25.35
CA THR A 273 -15.86 -9.68 -24.58
C THR A 273 -15.09 -10.21 -23.38
N ARG A 274 -15.64 -10.02 -22.19
CA ARG A 274 -15.07 -10.47 -20.90
C ARG A 274 -16.20 -10.74 -19.93
N LEU A 275 -16.01 -11.63 -18.94
CA LEU A 275 -16.91 -11.79 -17.78
C LEU A 275 -18.43 -11.77 -18.09
N GLY A 276 -18.85 -12.33 -19.24
CA GLY A 276 -20.27 -12.33 -19.68
C GLY A 276 -20.79 -11.00 -20.24
N GLU A 277 -19.92 -10.01 -20.44
CA GLU A 277 -20.21 -8.70 -21.03
C GLU A 277 -19.49 -8.54 -22.37
N THR A 278 -20.18 -7.94 -23.34
CA THR A 278 -19.61 -7.57 -24.64
C THR A 278 -19.78 -6.07 -24.86
N PHE A 279 -18.65 -5.40 -25.09
CA PHE A 279 -18.59 -4.02 -25.55
C PHE A 279 -18.33 -4.03 -27.05
N SER A 280 -19.13 -3.31 -27.81
CA SER A 280 -19.00 -3.24 -29.28
C SER A 280 -19.18 -1.81 -29.77
N GLY A 281 -18.31 -1.33 -30.65
CA GLY A 281 -18.36 0.05 -31.09
C GLY A 281 -17.46 0.37 -32.27
N ARG A 282 -17.35 1.67 -32.58
CA ARG A 282 -16.43 2.18 -33.59
C ARG A 282 -15.98 3.59 -33.25
N VAL A 283 -14.74 3.91 -33.59
CA VAL A 283 -14.21 5.26 -33.48
C VAL A 283 -14.63 6.10 -34.68
N SER A 284 -15.25 7.25 -34.41
CA SER A 284 -15.47 8.32 -35.39
C SER A 284 -14.83 9.61 -34.87
N GLY A 285 -13.93 10.20 -35.66
CA GLY A 285 -13.10 11.31 -35.21
C GLY A 285 -12.30 10.93 -33.96
N SER A 286 -12.50 11.64 -32.85
CA SER A 286 -11.82 11.40 -31.57
C SER A 286 -12.67 10.62 -30.56
N VAL A 287 -13.81 10.03 -30.95
CA VAL A 287 -14.76 9.40 -30.03
C VAL A 287 -15.05 7.96 -30.46
N LEU A 288 -14.85 7.02 -29.54
CA LEU A 288 -15.40 5.67 -29.63
C LEU A 288 -16.86 5.72 -29.16
N THR A 289 -17.80 5.49 -30.06
CA THR A 289 -19.21 5.28 -29.69
C THR A 289 -19.46 3.78 -29.63
N PHE A 290 -20.00 3.30 -28.51
CA PHE A 290 -20.12 1.86 -28.24
C PHE A 290 -21.45 1.51 -27.54
N SER A 291 -21.77 0.21 -27.55
CA SER A 291 -22.82 -0.41 -26.76
C SER A 291 -22.24 -1.44 -25.80
N LYS A 292 -22.96 -1.73 -24.71
CA LYS A 292 -22.67 -2.80 -23.76
C LYS A 292 -23.85 -3.79 -23.78
N ASN A 293 -23.61 -5.02 -24.20
CA ASN A 293 -24.66 -6.05 -24.37
C ASN A 293 -25.86 -5.55 -25.20
N GLY A 294 -25.59 -4.73 -26.23
CA GLY A 294 -26.63 -4.13 -27.08
C GLY A 294 -27.27 -2.83 -26.54
N ALA A 295 -27.05 -2.45 -25.28
CA ALA A 295 -27.52 -1.18 -24.73
C ALA A 295 -26.55 -0.03 -25.05
N GLY A 296 -27.05 1.15 -25.41
CA GLY A 296 -26.25 2.32 -25.77
C GLY A 296 -27.07 3.36 -26.58
N PRO A 297 -26.41 4.40 -27.15
CA PRO A 297 -24.96 4.58 -27.25
C PRO A 297 -24.32 5.13 -25.96
N PHE A 298 -23.08 4.70 -25.72
CA PHE A 298 -22.13 5.26 -24.76
C PHE A 298 -20.92 5.82 -25.51
N THR A 299 -20.10 6.64 -24.86
CA THR A 299 -18.94 7.26 -25.51
C THR A 299 -17.67 7.16 -24.69
N LEU A 300 -16.54 7.03 -25.38
CA LEU A 300 -15.20 7.16 -24.81
C LEU A 300 -14.37 8.07 -25.72
N ARG A 301 -13.92 9.19 -25.17
CA ARG A 301 -13.04 10.12 -25.91
C ARG A 301 -11.63 9.55 -26.00
N LYS A 302 -10.89 9.95 -27.03
CA LYS A 302 -9.46 9.66 -27.17
C LYS A 302 -8.69 10.16 -25.95
N PRO A 303 -7.99 9.29 -25.19
CA PRO A 303 -7.18 9.71 -24.08
C PRO A 303 -5.89 10.36 -24.55
N THR A 304 -5.27 11.12 -23.67
CA THR A 304 -3.87 11.55 -23.80
C THR A 304 -2.93 10.56 -23.12
N SER A 305 -1.61 10.66 -23.37
CA SER A 305 -0.65 9.82 -22.63
C SER A 305 -0.67 10.10 -21.10
N PRO A 306 -0.84 11.35 -20.61
CA PRO A 306 -1.08 11.60 -19.19
C PRO A 306 -2.36 10.93 -18.66
N ASP A 307 -3.46 10.95 -19.42
CA ASP A 307 -4.70 10.25 -19.04
C ASP A 307 -4.44 8.76 -18.84
N VAL A 308 -3.69 8.12 -19.74
CA VAL A 308 -3.35 6.70 -19.62
C VAL A 308 -2.44 6.43 -18.42
N MET A 309 -1.39 7.23 -18.22
CA MET A 309 -0.46 7.02 -17.09
C MET A 309 -1.18 7.15 -15.75
N ALA A 310 -2.14 8.08 -15.64
CA ALA A 310 -2.90 8.34 -14.43
C ALA A 310 -4.24 7.59 -14.34
N CYS A 311 -4.65 6.85 -15.38
CA CYS A 311 -6.02 6.35 -15.55
C CYS A 311 -7.08 7.43 -15.27
N ALA A 312 -6.89 8.61 -15.83
CA ALA A 312 -7.68 9.81 -15.54
C ALA A 312 -8.30 10.40 -16.82
N GLY A 313 -8.86 11.61 -16.70
CA GLY A 313 -9.39 12.38 -17.82
C GLY A 313 -10.40 11.59 -18.62
N ALA A 314 -10.14 11.40 -19.91
CA ALA A 314 -11.05 10.68 -20.81
C ALA A 314 -11.39 9.25 -20.34
N LEU A 315 -10.47 8.57 -19.64
CA LEU A 315 -10.64 7.19 -19.17
C LEU A 315 -11.43 7.07 -17.86
N ALA A 316 -11.67 8.18 -17.16
CA ALA A 316 -12.38 8.21 -15.88
C ALA A 316 -13.61 9.14 -15.90
N SER A 317 -14.04 9.56 -17.09
CA SER A 317 -15.17 10.47 -17.30
C SER A 317 -16.43 9.72 -17.71
N GLY A 318 -17.59 10.38 -17.56
CA GLY A 318 -18.88 9.82 -17.97
C GLY A 318 -19.58 9.01 -16.89
N ASN A 319 -20.56 8.21 -17.31
CA ASN A 319 -21.31 7.31 -16.42
C ASN A 319 -20.52 6.02 -16.12
N ASP A 320 -21.07 5.14 -15.28
CA ASP A 320 -20.38 3.94 -14.81
C ASP A 320 -19.99 2.99 -15.95
N THR A 321 -20.80 2.86 -17.00
CA THR A 321 -20.46 2.03 -18.17
C THR A 321 -19.30 2.63 -18.99
N GLU A 322 -19.25 3.95 -19.10
CA GLU A 322 -18.17 4.67 -19.79
C GLU A 322 -16.85 4.55 -19.01
N LYS A 323 -16.91 4.73 -17.68
CA LYS A 323 -15.76 4.50 -16.78
C LYS A 323 -15.30 3.06 -16.78
N GLN A 324 -16.22 2.10 -16.86
CA GLN A 324 -15.89 0.69 -16.95
C GLN A 324 -15.05 0.40 -18.19
N LEU A 325 -15.47 0.88 -19.37
CA LEU A 325 -14.66 0.71 -20.58
C LEU A 325 -13.36 1.53 -20.55
N GLY A 326 -13.40 2.72 -19.95
CA GLY A 326 -12.21 3.54 -19.72
C GLY A 326 -11.14 2.84 -18.87
N ALA A 327 -11.54 2.09 -17.84
CA ALA A 327 -10.64 1.25 -17.04
C ALA A 327 -9.99 0.14 -17.88
N GLU A 328 -10.75 -0.53 -18.75
CA GLU A 328 -10.21 -1.56 -19.66
C GLU A 328 -9.15 -0.97 -20.60
N PHE A 329 -9.44 0.18 -21.23
CA PHE A 329 -8.46 0.87 -22.08
C PHE A 329 -7.25 1.34 -21.29
N CYS A 330 -7.41 1.84 -20.07
CA CYS A 330 -6.28 2.24 -19.24
C CYS A 330 -5.33 1.06 -19.02
N ALA A 331 -5.87 -0.09 -18.61
CA ALA A 331 -5.10 -1.29 -18.39
C ALA A 331 -4.42 -1.78 -19.68
N ALA A 332 -5.16 -1.83 -20.78
CA ALA A 332 -4.65 -2.29 -22.05
C ALA A 332 -3.51 -1.42 -22.60
N PHE A 333 -3.58 -0.10 -22.46
CA PHE A 333 -2.48 0.78 -22.88
C PHE A 333 -1.27 0.68 -21.97
N ASN A 334 -1.46 0.65 -20.65
CA ASN A 334 -0.34 0.46 -19.71
C ASN A 334 0.40 -0.85 -19.98
N ARG A 335 -0.34 -1.91 -20.32
CA ARG A 335 0.18 -3.25 -20.66
C ARG A 335 0.67 -3.38 -22.10
N GLY A 336 0.47 -2.38 -22.96
CA GLY A 336 0.93 -2.40 -24.36
C GLY A 336 0.13 -3.33 -25.28
N VAL A 337 -1.14 -3.63 -24.96
CA VAL A 337 -2.01 -4.55 -25.72
C VAL A 337 -3.26 -3.89 -26.29
N ALA A 338 -3.41 -2.56 -26.15
CA ALA A 338 -4.60 -1.81 -26.55
C ALA A 338 -5.00 -1.92 -28.03
N LEU A 339 -4.12 -2.41 -28.91
CA LEU A 339 -4.42 -2.59 -30.34
C LEU A 339 -5.20 -3.89 -30.62
N ASP A 340 -5.04 -4.92 -29.79
CA ASP A 340 -5.59 -6.26 -30.00
C ASP A 340 -6.37 -6.71 -28.76
N THR A 341 -7.70 -6.67 -28.84
CA THR A 341 -8.57 -7.03 -27.72
C THR A 341 -8.46 -8.50 -27.30
N THR A 342 -7.96 -9.39 -28.17
CA THR A 342 -7.73 -10.80 -27.81
C THR A 342 -6.61 -10.95 -26.78
N ALA A 343 -5.68 -9.99 -26.71
CA ALA A 343 -4.58 -9.96 -25.75
C ALA A 343 -4.94 -9.27 -24.42
N TRP A 344 -6.08 -8.57 -24.32
CA TRP A 344 -6.41 -7.74 -23.14
C TRP A 344 -6.57 -8.55 -21.86
N TYR A 345 -6.90 -9.83 -21.97
CA TYR A 345 -7.06 -10.77 -20.84
C TYR A 345 -6.02 -11.91 -20.87
N THR A 346 -4.89 -11.71 -21.57
CA THR A 346 -3.79 -12.69 -21.67
C THR A 346 -2.53 -12.17 -21.00
N PRO A 347 -2.27 -12.50 -19.72
CA PRO A 347 -1.14 -11.94 -18.96
C PRO A 347 0.23 -12.15 -19.61
N ALA A 348 0.43 -13.27 -20.31
CA ALA A 348 1.67 -13.57 -21.02
C ALA A 348 1.97 -12.62 -22.20
N ALA A 349 0.96 -11.87 -22.69
CA ALA A 349 1.14 -10.89 -23.76
C ALA A 349 1.48 -9.49 -23.23
N TYR A 350 1.28 -9.23 -21.94
CA TYR A 350 1.51 -7.92 -21.36
C TYR A 350 2.98 -7.55 -21.38
N TYR A 351 3.24 -6.27 -21.60
CA TYR A 351 4.56 -5.66 -21.54
C TYR A 351 5.59 -6.22 -22.55
N GLY A 352 5.14 -6.91 -23.62
CA GLY A 352 6.02 -7.40 -24.68
C GLY A 352 6.42 -6.35 -25.74
N GLY A 353 5.64 -5.27 -25.86
CA GLY A 353 5.81 -4.23 -26.89
C GLY A 353 6.77 -3.08 -26.52
N THR A 354 6.97 -2.15 -27.45
CA THR A 354 7.84 -0.96 -27.27
C THR A 354 7.14 0.19 -26.52
N ALA A 355 5.85 0.42 -26.76
CA ALA A 355 5.06 1.44 -26.08
C ALA A 355 4.23 0.82 -24.95
N LYS A 356 4.73 0.98 -23.71
CA LYS A 356 4.14 0.40 -22.50
C LYS A 356 4.59 1.15 -21.25
N ASN A 357 4.00 0.82 -20.12
CA ASN A 357 4.41 1.26 -18.79
C ASN A 357 5.48 0.30 -18.23
N ASP A 358 6.77 0.58 -18.48
CA ASP A 358 7.87 -0.25 -17.98
C ASP A 358 7.94 -0.25 -16.43
N TYR A 359 7.46 0.82 -15.77
CA TYR A 359 7.38 0.87 -14.31
C TYR A 359 6.45 -0.22 -13.76
N ALA A 360 5.21 -0.30 -14.28
CA ALA A 360 4.27 -1.31 -13.85
C ALA A 360 4.75 -2.72 -14.25
N GLY A 361 5.23 -2.87 -15.49
CA GLY A 361 5.80 -4.13 -15.98
C GLY A 361 6.91 -4.66 -15.08
N PHE A 362 7.82 -3.80 -14.61
CA PHE A 362 8.84 -4.18 -13.65
C PHE A 362 8.26 -4.69 -12.33
N PHE A 363 7.28 -4.00 -11.74
CA PHE A 363 6.74 -4.42 -10.43
C PHE A 363 6.04 -5.78 -10.49
N HIS A 364 5.42 -6.15 -11.61
CA HIS A 364 4.94 -7.52 -11.81
C HIS A 364 6.06 -8.56 -11.81
N THR A 365 7.29 -8.23 -12.25
CA THR A 365 8.42 -9.19 -12.22
C THR A 365 8.95 -9.49 -10.81
N VAL A 366 8.71 -8.59 -9.86
CA VAL A 366 9.20 -8.71 -8.47
C VAL A 366 8.08 -8.99 -7.47
N GLY A 367 6.82 -8.79 -7.85
CA GLY A 367 5.64 -9.14 -7.07
C GLY A 367 5.41 -10.66 -7.02
N LEU A 368 4.99 -11.15 -5.86
CA LEU A 368 4.60 -12.55 -5.69
C LEU A 368 3.47 -12.92 -6.66
N ASP A 369 3.61 -14.08 -7.31
CA ASP A 369 2.69 -14.60 -8.34
C ASP A 369 2.46 -13.64 -9.51
N GLY A 370 3.38 -12.72 -9.78
CA GLY A 370 3.22 -11.71 -10.82
C GLY A 370 2.19 -10.63 -10.48
N ARG A 371 1.76 -10.51 -9.21
CA ARG A 371 0.73 -9.58 -8.76
C ARG A 371 1.35 -8.30 -8.19
N ALA A 372 1.00 -7.16 -8.77
CA ALA A 372 1.46 -5.84 -8.32
C ALA A 372 0.42 -4.79 -8.69
N TYR A 373 0.25 -3.76 -7.84
CA TYR A 373 -0.67 -2.66 -8.13
C TYR A 373 0.13 -1.50 -8.73
N GLY A 374 0.56 -1.63 -9.99
CA GLY A 374 1.50 -0.71 -10.64
C GLY A 374 0.87 0.56 -11.21
N PHE A 375 -0.44 0.54 -11.45
CA PHE A 375 -1.25 1.68 -11.93
C PHE A 375 -2.71 1.52 -11.47
N PRO A 376 -3.57 2.56 -11.52
CA PRO A 376 -4.87 2.56 -10.82
C PRO A 376 -5.88 1.47 -11.20
N TYR A 377 -5.78 0.91 -12.41
CA TYR A 377 -6.68 -0.14 -12.90
C TYR A 377 -5.94 -1.47 -13.16
N ASP A 378 -4.88 -1.75 -12.40
CA ASP A 378 -4.14 -3.00 -12.53
C ASP A 378 -4.93 -4.22 -12.03
N ASP A 379 -6.02 -3.99 -11.31
CA ASP A 379 -6.99 -5.00 -10.90
C ASP A 379 -7.80 -5.57 -12.09
N VAL A 380 -7.84 -4.88 -13.23
CA VAL A 380 -8.39 -5.45 -14.47
C VAL A 380 -7.66 -6.75 -14.79
N ASN A 381 -8.44 -7.83 -14.97
CA ASN A 381 -7.94 -9.20 -15.15
C ASN A 381 -7.16 -9.76 -13.92
N ASP A 382 -7.49 -9.33 -12.70
CA ASP A 382 -6.92 -9.83 -11.44
C ASP A 382 -5.39 -9.66 -11.35
N GLN A 383 -4.78 -8.63 -11.94
CA GLN A 383 -3.31 -8.50 -11.95
C GLN A 383 -2.74 -7.71 -10.77
N SER A 384 -3.58 -7.00 -10.01
CA SER A 384 -3.13 -6.24 -8.85
C SER A 384 -2.80 -7.13 -7.65
N SER A 385 -2.16 -6.54 -6.64
CA SER A 385 -1.92 -7.21 -5.35
C SER A 385 -3.12 -7.18 -4.41
N VAL A 386 -4.31 -6.82 -4.89
CA VAL A 386 -5.52 -6.75 -4.07
C VAL A 386 -5.97 -8.14 -3.61
N GLN A 387 -6.46 -8.19 -2.38
CA GLN A 387 -7.07 -9.36 -1.78
C GLN A 387 -8.46 -8.95 -1.30
N ILE A 388 -9.50 -9.57 -1.85
CA ILE A 388 -10.90 -9.32 -1.51
C ILE A 388 -11.50 -10.63 -0.97
N LEU A 389 -12.00 -10.58 0.26
CA LEU A 389 -12.66 -11.74 0.87
C LEU A 389 -14.09 -11.90 0.34
N GLY A 390 -14.54 -13.14 0.21
CA GLY A 390 -15.87 -13.47 -0.33
C GLY A 390 -17.05 -13.27 0.64
N ASN A 391 -16.79 -12.94 1.91
CA ASN A 391 -17.83 -12.71 2.91
C ASN A 391 -17.42 -11.66 3.95
N THR A 392 -18.38 -11.21 4.75
CA THR A 392 -18.25 -10.11 5.71
C THR A 392 -17.76 -10.52 7.10
N GLU A 393 -17.42 -11.80 7.32
CA GLU A 393 -16.82 -12.24 8.57
C GLU A 393 -15.46 -11.58 8.79
N PRO A 394 -15.03 -11.35 10.04
CA PRO A 394 -13.71 -10.80 10.30
C PRO A 394 -12.61 -11.69 9.71
N PRO A 395 -11.55 -11.11 9.11
CA PRO A 395 -10.30 -11.82 8.94
C PRO A 395 -9.86 -12.50 10.25
N THR A 396 -9.17 -13.62 10.17
CA THR A 396 -8.49 -14.21 11.35
C THR A 396 -7.08 -13.66 11.53
N GLY A 397 -6.58 -12.91 10.54
CA GLY A 397 -5.46 -12.00 10.74
C GLY A 397 -4.94 -11.38 9.45
N LEU A 398 -4.40 -10.18 9.58
CA LEU A 398 -3.61 -9.51 8.55
C LEU A 398 -2.17 -9.41 9.06
N THR A 399 -1.20 -9.95 8.33
CA THR A 399 0.22 -9.79 8.65
C THR A 399 0.90 -8.94 7.58
N LEU A 400 1.47 -7.80 7.98
CA LEU A 400 2.24 -6.92 7.12
C LEU A 400 3.74 -7.15 7.36
N GLY A 401 4.45 -7.66 6.36
CA GLY A 401 5.90 -7.78 6.39
C GLY A 401 6.57 -6.50 5.91
N ILE A 402 7.56 -6.01 6.66
CA ILE A 402 8.27 -4.75 6.42
C ILE A 402 9.71 -5.10 6.06
N GLY A 403 10.04 -5.08 4.77
CA GLY A 403 11.34 -5.47 4.23
C GLY A 403 12.34 -4.32 4.10
N TRP A 404 13.59 -4.68 3.86
CA TRP A 404 14.68 -3.76 3.49
C TRP A 404 15.68 -4.44 2.57
#